data_AF-A0A6B2GAH9-F1
#
_entry.id   AF-A0A6B2GAH9-F1
#
_cell.length_a   1.000
_cell.length_b   1.000
_cell.length_c   1.000
_cell.angle_alpha   90.00
_cell.angle_beta   90.00
_cell.angle_gamma   90.00
#
_symmetry.space_group_name_H-M   'P 1'
#
loop_
_entity.id
_entity.type
_entity.pdbx_description
1 polymer ?
#
loop_
_entity_poly.entity_id
_entity_poly.type
_entity_poly.pdbx_seq_one_letter_code
_entity_poly.pdbx_strand_id
1 'polypeptide(L)'
;MQNKGLIRLFAILFGLVCVYQLSFTWFAKDVEQKAATYANNDAIKERAYFDSVANKPVVNLGIAKFTYNEIKAKEINLGLDLKGGINAILEVSVRDILMGLSNNSKEPVFNKALIAATIAQKESNSNYITLFFEAFEKESNGTIKLSDPRIFGNKALRDKINFSMTDKEVQPILTNEVDGSIKTAFEVLRSRIDKFGVTQPNIQRVAQSGRILIELPGAKDIDRVKKLLQSTAELQFWEVYSNQEMANFFIQANTLLAQNEKDSVLTTDNKAQDSTRSKIDNLLGEVKDSTNSKKQNPLFAVFYPSIPQNDNQISSRIGTSNREDQAPIEGDVINDAQQAFDQFGANPEVSMSMNSKGSKLWGKMTTDNVGKFVAVVLDNFVYTAPRVNDAITSGRTSISGNFTINEAQDLANVL
;
A
#
# COMPACT_ATOMS: atom_id res chain seq x y z
N MET A 1 2.56 67.14 -11.49
CA MET A 1 1.24 66.50 -11.74
C MET A 1 1.21 65.58 -12.99
N GLN A 2 2.34 65.25 -13.63
CA GLN A 2 2.37 64.57 -14.94
C GLN A 2 2.11 63.05 -14.93
N ASN A 3 2.20 62.36 -13.78
CA ASN A 3 1.96 60.90 -13.73
C ASN A 3 0.49 60.50 -13.49
N LYS A 4 -0.44 61.46 -13.34
CA LYS A 4 -1.85 61.15 -13.05
C LYS A 4 -2.54 60.38 -14.18
N GLY A 5 -2.17 60.60 -15.44
CA GLY A 5 -2.72 59.88 -16.60
C GLY A 5 -2.25 58.42 -16.66
N LEU A 6 -0.95 58.19 -16.44
CA LEU A 6 -0.36 56.85 -16.41
C LEU A 6 -0.94 56.00 -15.27
N ILE A 7 -1.07 56.57 -14.06
CA ILE A 7 -1.65 55.89 -12.90
C ILE A 7 -3.12 55.50 -13.16
N ARG A 8 -3.91 56.37 -13.79
CA ARG A 8 -5.30 56.06 -14.18
C ARG A 8 -5.38 54.94 -15.21
N LEU A 9 -4.49 54.93 -16.20
CA LEU A 9 -4.43 53.88 -17.21
C LEU A 9 -4.08 52.52 -16.58
N PHE A 10 -3.06 52.46 -15.71
CA PHE A 10 -2.73 51.25 -14.97
C PHE A 10 -3.86 50.79 -14.04
N ALA A 11 -4.54 51.71 -13.36
CA ALA A 11 -5.68 51.36 -12.50
C ALA A 11 -6.85 50.77 -13.31
N ILE A 12 -7.14 51.32 -14.50
CA ILE A 12 -8.18 50.78 -15.39
C ILE A 12 -7.77 49.40 -15.92
N LEU A 13 -6.53 49.24 -16.39
CA LEU A 13 -6.04 47.94 -16.85
C LEU A 13 -6.06 46.89 -15.73
N PHE A 14 -5.63 47.26 -14.53
CA PHE A 14 -5.69 46.38 -13.36
C PHE A 14 -7.13 46.02 -13.02
N GLY A 15 -8.05 46.99 -13.04
CA GLY A 15 -9.48 46.73 -12.85
C GLY A 15 -10.05 45.74 -13.87
N LEU A 16 -9.69 45.89 -15.16
CA LEU A 16 -10.09 44.95 -16.21
C LEU A 16 -9.52 43.55 -15.98
N VAL A 17 -8.26 43.44 -15.56
CA VAL A 17 -7.63 42.15 -15.21
C VAL A 17 -8.34 41.51 -14.01
N CYS A 18 -8.69 42.28 -12.98
CA CYS A 18 -9.44 41.78 -11.83
C CYS A 18 -10.84 41.28 -12.23
N VAL A 19 -11.57 42.04 -13.06
CA VAL A 19 -12.89 41.62 -13.57
C VAL A 19 -12.76 40.34 -14.40
N TYR A 20 -11.74 40.26 -15.24
CA TYR A 20 -11.45 39.05 -16.01
C TYR A 20 -11.17 37.85 -15.10
N GLN A 21 -10.35 38.00 -14.06
CA GLN A 21 -10.10 36.91 -13.09
C GLN A 21 -11.36 36.53 -12.30
N LEU A 22 -12.13 37.51 -11.82
CA LEU A 22 -13.37 37.27 -11.07
C LEU A 22 -14.45 36.60 -11.92
N SER A 23 -14.46 36.86 -13.23
CA SER A 23 -15.46 36.29 -14.15
C SER A 23 -15.43 34.76 -14.19
N PHE A 24 -14.25 34.14 -14.03
CA PHE A 24 -14.12 32.67 -14.01
C PHE A 24 -14.89 32.03 -12.85
N THR A 25 -14.92 32.67 -11.68
CA THR A 25 -15.73 32.18 -10.55
C THR A 25 -17.22 32.24 -10.84
N TRP A 26 -17.68 33.27 -11.56
CA TRP A 26 -19.08 33.36 -11.96
C TRP A 26 -19.45 32.30 -13.00
N PHE A 27 -18.60 32.11 -14.00
CA PHE A 27 -18.77 31.07 -15.02
C PHE A 27 -18.78 29.66 -14.43
N ALA A 28 -17.89 29.35 -13.48
CA ALA A 28 -17.87 28.05 -12.80
C ALA A 28 -19.19 27.79 -12.08
N LYS A 29 -19.69 28.78 -11.33
CA LYS A 29 -20.96 28.68 -10.60
C LYS A 29 -22.17 28.47 -11.52
N ASP A 30 -22.20 29.10 -12.69
CA ASP A 30 -23.28 28.89 -13.67
C ASP A 30 -23.31 27.42 -14.16
N VAL A 31 -22.15 26.84 -14.48
CA VAL A 31 -22.06 25.43 -14.88
C VAL A 31 -22.46 24.50 -13.74
N GLU A 32 -22.04 24.79 -12.51
CA GLU A 32 -22.40 24.02 -11.32
C GLU A 32 -23.89 24.08 -10.99
N GLN A 33 -24.52 25.24 -11.14
CA GLN A 33 -25.96 25.37 -10.94
C GLN A 33 -26.76 24.57 -11.97
N LYS A 34 -26.31 24.54 -13.23
CA LYS A 34 -26.88 23.68 -14.28
C LYS A 34 -26.71 22.20 -13.94
N ALA A 35 -25.52 21.81 -13.46
CA ALA A 35 -25.25 20.43 -13.03
C ALA A 35 -26.16 20.02 -11.86
N ALA A 36 -26.28 20.85 -10.82
CA ALA A 36 -27.13 20.61 -9.67
C ALA A 36 -28.62 20.49 -10.06
N THR A 37 -29.08 21.33 -10.99
CA THR A 37 -30.45 21.30 -11.52
C THR A 37 -30.72 20.02 -12.32
N TYR A 38 -29.77 19.60 -13.15
CA TYR A 38 -29.83 18.35 -13.89
C TYR A 38 -29.83 17.13 -12.96
N ALA A 39 -29.01 17.19 -11.91
CA ALA A 39 -28.82 16.11 -10.96
C ALA A 39 -30.04 15.87 -10.07
N ASN A 40 -30.75 16.92 -9.67
CA ASN A 40 -31.86 16.85 -8.72
C ASN A 40 -31.47 16.09 -7.43
N ASN A 41 -30.39 16.53 -6.77
CA ASN A 41 -29.75 15.91 -5.59
C ASN A 41 -29.14 14.52 -5.80
N ASP A 42 -29.03 14.03 -7.05
CA ASP A 42 -28.32 12.80 -7.36
C ASP A 42 -26.84 13.09 -7.69
N ALA A 43 -25.95 12.80 -6.74
CA ALA A 43 -24.51 13.04 -6.86
C ALA A 43 -23.88 12.34 -8.09
N ILE A 44 -24.42 11.19 -8.52
CA ILE A 44 -23.91 10.45 -9.68
C ILE A 44 -24.27 11.20 -10.97
N LYS A 45 -25.51 11.69 -11.08
CA LYS A 45 -25.94 12.49 -12.25
C LYS A 45 -25.22 13.83 -12.32
N GLU A 46 -24.97 14.47 -11.18
CA GLU A 46 -24.22 15.72 -11.13
C GLU A 46 -22.79 15.54 -11.65
N ARG A 47 -22.15 14.45 -11.23
CA ARG A 47 -20.82 14.09 -11.72
C ARG A 47 -20.82 13.75 -13.21
N ALA A 48 -21.76 12.92 -13.67
CA ALA A 48 -21.87 12.58 -15.09
C ALA A 48 -22.05 13.84 -15.97
N TYR A 49 -22.77 14.84 -15.46
CA TYR A 49 -22.86 16.14 -16.10
C TYR A 49 -21.48 16.81 -16.19
N PHE A 50 -20.75 16.92 -15.08
CA PHE A 50 -19.40 17.48 -15.08
C PHE A 50 -18.44 16.75 -16.03
N ASP A 51 -18.43 15.42 -16.01
CA ASP A 51 -17.61 14.61 -16.91
C ASP A 51 -17.94 14.89 -18.38
N SER A 52 -19.22 15.09 -18.70
CA SER A 52 -19.67 15.40 -20.06
C SER A 52 -19.23 16.77 -20.57
N VAL A 53 -18.97 17.72 -19.67
CA VAL A 53 -18.59 19.11 -19.97
C VAL A 53 -17.13 19.43 -19.63
N ALA A 54 -16.42 18.52 -18.96
CA ALA A 54 -15.07 18.70 -18.44
C ALA A 54 -14.10 19.24 -19.50
N ASN A 55 -14.12 18.63 -20.70
CA ASN A 55 -13.24 18.95 -21.81
C ASN A 55 -13.97 19.58 -23.01
N LYS A 56 -15.24 19.97 -22.84
CA LYS A 56 -16.01 20.66 -23.89
C LYS A 56 -16.04 22.16 -23.59
N PRO A 57 -15.92 23.02 -24.62
CA PRO A 57 -16.08 24.46 -24.43
C PRO A 57 -17.46 24.78 -23.83
N VAL A 58 -17.47 25.35 -22.63
CA VAL A 58 -18.71 25.78 -21.93
C VAL A 58 -18.86 27.30 -21.91
N VAL A 59 -17.74 28.04 -22.03
CA VAL A 59 -17.74 29.51 -22.12
C VAL A 59 -16.98 29.97 -23.35
N ASN A 60 -17.51 30.98 -24.03
CA ASN A 60 -16.89 31.63 -25.17
C ASN A 60 -16.80 33.14 -24.91
N LEU A 61 -15.58 33.66 -24.73
CA LEU A 61 -15.31 35.09 -24.51
C LEU A 61 -14.96 35.82 -25.82
N GLY A 62 -15.31 35.25 -26.97
CA GLY A 62 -15.04 35.80 -28.30
C GLY A 62 -13.60 35.57 -28.78
N ILE A 63 -12.60 35.88 -27.95
CA ILE A 63 -11.17 35.70 -28.25
C ILE A 63 -10.61 34.34 -27.80
N ALA A 64 -11.29 33.69 -26.85
CA ALA A 64 -10.89 32.41 -26.30
C ALA A 64 -12.14 31.63 -25.86
N LYS A 65 -12.08 30.31 -26.03
CA LYS A 65 -13.07 29.37 -25.52
C LYS A 65 -12.46 28.63 -24.35
N PHE A 66 -13.24 28.43 -23.30
CA PHE A 66 -12.80 27.74 -22.10
C PHE A 66 -13.68 26.54 -21.80
N THR A 67 -13.05 25.43 -21.44
CA THR A 67 -13.71 24.24 -20.92
C THR A 67 -14.06 24.41 -19.44
N TYR A 68 -14.87 23.51 -18.88
CA TYR A 68 -15.17 23.57 -17.45
C TYR A 68 -13.90 23.41 -16.61
N ASN A 69 -13.01 22.47 -16.97
CA ASN A 69 -11.74 22.26 -16.26
C ASN A 69 -10.85 23.52 -16.24
N GLU A 70 -10.77 24.23 -17.37
CA GLU A 70 -9.95 25.45 -17.48
C GLU A 70 -10.52 26.62 -16.66
N ILE A 71 -11.84 26.77 -16.64
CA ILE A 71 -12.52 27.78 -15.83
C ILE A 71 -12.35 27.46 -14.36
N LYS A 72 -12.49 26.18 -13.99
CA LYS A 72 -12.38 25.72 -12.61
C LYS A 72 -10.97 25.90 -12.06
N ALA A 73 -9.94 25.65 -12.87
CA ALA A 73 -8.55 25.94 -12.52
C ALA A 73 -8.24 27.44 -12.33
N LYS A 74 -9.07 28.33 -12.90
CA LYS A 74 -8.94 29.80 -12.78
C LYS A 74 -9.91 30.41 -11.75
N GLU A 75 -10.77 29.59 -11.13
CA GLU A 75 -11.68 30.03 -10.09
C GLU A 75 -10.89 30.52 -8.85
N ILE A 76 -11.44 31.51 -8.16
CA ILE A 76 -10.88 31.94 -6.88
C ILE A 76 -10.98 30.83 -5.84
N ASN A 77 -9.88 30.66 -5.10
CA ASN A 77 -9.76 29.72 -4.01
C ASN A 77 -10.65 30.17 -2.85
N LEU A 78 -11.87 29.65 -2.82
CA LEU A 78 -12.74 29.79 -1.67
C LEU A 78 -12.32 28.76 -0.62
N GLY A 79 -12.04 29.23 0.60
CA GLY A 79 -11.70 28.36 1.72
C GLY A 79 -12.87 27.45 2.12
N LEU A 80 -12.59 26.50 3.02
CA LEU A 80 -13.57 25.53 3.53
C LEU A 80 -14.87 26.21 4.03
N ASP A 81 -14.75 27.34 4.71
CA ASP A 81 -15.88 28.10 5.26
C ASP A 81 -16.86 28.58 4.16
N LEU A 82 -16.35 28.89 2.98
CA LEU A 82 -17.13 29.45 1.87
C LEU A 82 -17.59 28.40 0.86
N LYS A 83 -16.87 27.29 0.73
CA LYS A 83 -17.18 26.20 -0.22
C LYS A 83 -17.80 24.96 0.43
N GLY A 84 -17.72 24.82 1.75
CA GLY A 84 -17.95 23.54 2.43
C GLY A 84 -16.88 22.51 2.06
N GLY A 85 -16.90 21.33 2.69
CA GLY A 85 -15.96 20.24 2.38
C GLY A 85 -15.49 19.48 3.62
N ILE A 86 -14.26 18.97 3.57
CA ILE A 86 -13.69 18.11 4.60
C ILE A 86 -12.49 18.81 5.26
N ASN A 87 -12.45 18.78 6.59
CA ASN A 87 -11.25 19.04 7.39
C ASN A 87 -10.96 17.80 8.23
N ALA A 88 -9.78 17.22 8.06
CA ALA A 88 -9.37 16.02 8.77
C ALA A 88 -7.91 16.11 9.18
N ILE A 89 -7.59 15.50 10.32
CA ILE A 89 -6.20 15.22 10.71
C ILE A 89 -6.03 13.71 10.60
N LEU A 90 -5.11 13.28 9.74
CA LEU A 90 -4.69 11.90 9.65
C LEU A 90 -3.37 11.72 10.41
N GLU A 91 -3.20 10.58 11.07
CA GLU A 91 -1.95 10.21 11.73
C GLU A 91 -1.38 8.96 11.06
N VAL A 92 -0.13 9.06 10.62
CA VAL A 92 0.60 7.91 10.10
C VAL A 92 1.10 7.09 11.29
N SER A 93 0.69 5.83 11.35
CA SER A 93 1.04 4.92 12.45
C SER A 93 2.52 4.54 12.41
N VAL A 94 3.34 5.18 13.25
CA VAL A 94 4.76 4.82 13.42
C VAL A 94 4.91 3.38 13.91
N ARG A 95 3.96 2.90 14.72
CA ARG A 95 3.87 1.51 15.15
C ARG A 95 3.86 0.55 13.96
N ASP A 96 2.98 0.81 13.00
CA ASP A 96 2.78 -0.09 11.86
C ASP A 96 3.96 0.02 10.88
N ILE A 97 4.60 1.20 10.78
CA ILE A 97 5.87 1.35 10.06
C ILE A 97 6.96 0.48 10.70
N LEU A 98 7.14 0.54 12.03
CA LEU A 98 8.13 -0.28 12.73
C LEU A 98 7.84 -1.78 12.57
N MET A 99 6.56 -2.18 12.61
CA MET A 99 6.13 -3.55 12.31
C MET A 99 6.52 -3.96 10.88
N GLY A 100 6.19 -3.15 9.87
CA GLY A 100 6.55 -3.41 8.47
C GLY A 100 8.07 -3.47 8.25
N LEU A 101 8.83 -2.52 8.82
CA LEU A 101 10.29 -2.51 8.78
C LEU A 101 10.91 -3.77 9.42
N SER A 102 10.24 -4.34 10.42
CA SER A 102 10.66 -5.60 11.07
C SER A 102 10.23 -6.86 10.32
N ASN A 103 9.58 -6.72 9.16
CA ASN A 103 8.90 -7.80 8.45
C ASN A 103 7.92 -8.56 9.35
N ASN A 104 7.07 -7.80 10.06
CA ASN A 104 6.06 -8.30 11.00
C ASN A 104 6.62 -9.25 12.06
N SER A 105 7.76 -8.86 12.64
CA SER A 105 8.48 -9.64 13.67
C SER A 105 7.55 -10.09 14.79
N LYS A 106 7.64 -11.39 15.12
CA LYS A 106 6.92 -11.99 16.26
C LYS A 106 7.78 -12.05 17.52
N GLU A 107 8.89 -11.31 17.55
CA GLU A 107 9.79 -11.28 18.71
C GLU A 107 9.06 -10.67 19.93
N PRO A 108 9.01 -11.35 21.10
CA PRO A 108 8.20 -10.90 22.23
C PRO A 108 8.59 -9.55 22.84
N VAL A 109 9.89 -9.26 22.97
CA VAL A 109 10.39 -8.00 23.53
C VAL A 109 10.01 -6.84 22.61
N PHE A 110 10.21 -7.00 21.30
CA PHE A 110 9.82 -6.01 20.29
C PHE A 110 8.32 -5.71 20.33
N ASN A 111 7.48 -6.75 20.34
CA ASN A 111 6.02 -6.57 20.37
C ASN A 111 5.55 -5.92 21.69
N LYS A 112 6.15 -6.29 22.82
CA LYS A 112 5.88 -5.63 24.11
C LYS A 112 6.31 -4.17 24.10
N ALA A 113 7.48 -3.85 23.53
CA ALA A 113 7.97 -2.49 23.41
C ALA A 113 7.02 -1.62 22.59
N LEU A 114 6.48 -2.14 21.48
CA LEU A 114 5.46 -1.43 20.69
C LEU A 114 4.18 -1.16 21.51
N ILE A 115 3.70 -2.13 22.28
CA ILE A 115 2.52 -1.96 23.14
C ILE A 115 2.79 -0.92 24.22
N ALA A 116 3.94 -1.02 24.90
CA ALA A 116 4.34 -0.08 25.95
C ALA A 116 4.49 1.36 25.40
N ALA A 117 5.09 1.52 24.22
CA ALA A 117 5.18 2.81 23.55
C ALA A 117 3.80 3.40 23.19
N THR A 118 2.88 2.54 22.70
CA THR A 118 1.49 2.94 22.41
C THR A 118 0.75 3.40 23.65
N ILE A 119 0.95 2.72 24.79
CA ILE A 119 0.37 3.13 26.06
C ILE A 119 0.98 4.47 26.51
N ALA A 120 2.30 4.60 26.47
CA ALA A 120 3.00 5.82 26.86
C ALA A 120 2.61 7.04 26.01
N GLN A 121 2.34 6.84 24.71
CA GLN A 121 1.92 7.92 23.80
C GLN A 121 0.55 8.51 24.20
N LYS A 122 -0.34 7.72 24.82
CA LYS A 122 -1.64 8.23 25.29
C LYS A 122 -1.51 9.20 26.46
N GLU A 123 -0.42 9.08 27.21
CA GLU A 123 -0.16 9.85 28.43
C GLU A 123 0.90 10.95 28.21
N SER A 124 1.50 11.01 27.02
CA SER A 124 2.66 11.85 26.71
C SER A 124 2.51 12.58 25.37
N ASN A 125 3.17 13.74 25.26
CA ASN A 125 3.33 14.47 23.99
C ASN A 125 4.62 14.09 23.24
N SER A 126 5.37 13.10 23.72
CA SER A 126 6.61 12.64 23.08
C SER A 126 6.34 11.92 21.75
N ASN A 127 7.33 11.96 20.86
CA ASN A 127 7.27 11.23 19.59
C ASN A 127 7.26 9.71 19.86
N TYR A 128 6.38 8.99 19.16
CA TYR A 128 6.22 7.54 19.29
C TYR A 128 7.53 6.79 19.13
N ILE A 129 8.40 7.19 18.18
CA ILE A 129 9.66 6.47 17.95
C ILE A 129 10.62 6.55 19.14
N THR A 130 10.64 7.70 19.83
CA THR A 130 11.42 7.89 21.05
C THR A 130 10.87 7.02 22.17
N LEU A 131 9.55 7.02 22.35
CA LEU A 131 8.86 6.17 23.34
C LEU A 131 9.11 4.68 23.06
N PHE A 132 9.17 4.30 21.79
CA PHE A 132 9.53 2.93 21.38
C PHE A 132 10.96 2.57 21.78
N PHE A 133 11.94 3.44 21.57
CA PHE A 133 13.32 3.16 21.97
C PHE A 133 13.46 3.01 23.49
N GLU A 134 12.81 3.89 24.26
CA GLU A 134 12.78 3.80 25.73
C GLU A 134 12.11 2.51 26.21
N ALA A 135 10.95 2.17 25.62
CA ALA A 135 10.24 0.93 25.92
C ALA A 135 11.06 -0.30 25.54
N PHE A 136 11.76 -0.28 24.42
CA PHE A 136 12.60 -1.39 23.95
C PHE A 136 13.79 -1.62 24.87
N GLU A 137 14.48 -0.56 25.29
CA GLU A 137 15.58 -0.66 26.25
C GLU A 137 15.10 -1.30 27.56
N LYS A 138 13.93 -0.89 28.05
CA LYS A 138 13.31 -1.44 29.27
C LYS A 138 12.87 -2.90 29.12
N GLU A 139 12.19 -3.25 28.03
CA GLU A 139 11.68 -4.60 27.81
C GLU A 139 12.80 -5.60 27.48
N SER A 140 13.85 -5.15 26.80
CA SER A 140 14.99 -6.00 26.42
C SER A 140 15.91 -6.31 27.59
N ASN A 141 15.98 -5.44 28.61
CA ASN A 141 16.98 -5.52 29.69
C ASN A 141 18.41 -5.74 29.16
N GLY A 142 18.73 -5.23 27.97
CA GLY A 142 20.03 -5.41 27.30
C GLY A 142 20.30 -6.82 26.73
N THR A 143 19.33 -7.73 26.78
CA THR A 143 19.47 -9.11 26.27
C THR A 143 19.21 -9.25 24.77
N ILE A 144 18.34 -8.40 24.23
CA ILE A 144 17.95 -8.36 22.82
C ILE A 144 18.35 -6.98 22.28
N LYS A 145 19.03 -6.94 21.14
CA LYS A 145 19.39 -5.70 20.45
C LYS A 145 18.39 -5.40 19.34
N LEU A 146 18.25 -4.13 18.95
CA LEU A 146 17.51 -3.72 17.76
C LEU A 146 18.07 -4.37 16.49
N SER A 147 19.39 -4.61 16.44
CA SER A 147 20.06 -5.32 15.34
C SER A 147 19.83 -6.84 15.32
N ASP A 148 19.02 -7.39 16.22
CA ASP A 148 18.71 -8.83 16.25
C ASP A 148 18.08 -9.26 14.91
N PRO A 149 18.58 -10.35 14.29
CA PRO A 149 18.05 -10.86 13.02
C PRO A 149 16.55 -11.17 13.02
N ARG A 150 15.96 -11.42 14.19
CA ARG A 150 14.52 -11.68 14.35
C ARG A 150 13.68 -10.40 14.32
N ILE A 151 14.29 -9.23 14.45
CA ILE A 151 13.61 -7.92 14.45
C ILE A 151 13.95 -7.17 13.16
N PHE A 152 15.13 -6.55 13.06
CA PHE A 152 15.48 -5.69 11.91
C PHE A 152 16.59 -6.26 11.00
N GLY A 153 17.08 -7.48 11.24
CA GLY A 153 18.05 -8.13 10.34
C GLY A 153 17.42 -8.85 9.14
N ASN A 154 16.48 -8.20 8.45
CA ASN A 154 15.81 -8.73 7.26
C ASN A 154 16.44 -8.19 5.96
N LYS A 155 16.00 -8.74 4.82
CA LYS A 155 16.55 -8.39 3.49
C LYS A 155 16.43 -6.91 3.14
N ALA A 156 15.36 -6.23 3.58
CA ALA A 156 15.13 -4.83 3.27
C ALA A 156 16.11 -3.89 3.99
N LEU A 157 16.56 -4.28 5.19
CA LEU A 157 17.45 -3.46 6.02
C LEU A 157 18.89 -3.97 6.11
N ARG A 158 19.22 -5.12 5.53
CA ARG A 158 20.54 -5.76 5.66
C ARG A 158 21.74 -4.88 5.24
N ASP A 159 21.53 -3.98 4.28
CA ASP A 159 22.60 -3.09 3.78
C ASP A 159 22.80 -1.87 4.71
N LYS A 160 21.87 -1.65 5.66
CA LYS A 160 21.86 -0.53 6.62
C LYS A 160 22.11 -1.01 8.05
N ILE A 161 21.55 -2.15 8.46
CA ILE A 161 21.63 -2.72 9.80
C ILE A 161 22.34 -4.07 9.74
N ASN A 162 23.46 -4.18 10.46
CA ASN A 162 24.16 -5.46 10.65
C ASN A 162 24.02 -5.96 12.10
N PHE A 163 24.19 -7.27 12.30
CA PHE A 163 23.99 -7.95 13.59
C PHE A 163 25.00 -7.55 14.70
N SER A 164 26.05 -6.80 14.37
CA SER A 164 27.04 -6.33 15.35
C SER A 164 26.74 -4.94 15.90
N MET A 165 25.86 -4.19 15.23
CA MET A 165 25.50 -2.82 15.63
C MET A 165 24.87 -2.77 17.02
N THR A 166 25.17 -1.71 17.74
CA THR A 166 24.54 -1.34 19.01
C THR A 166 23.21 -0.64 18.78
N ASP A 167 22.34 -0.64 19.79
CA ASP A 167 21.04 0.03 19.68
C ASP A 167 21.19 1.53 19.37
N LYS A 168 22.22 2.19 19.92
CA LYS A 168 22.52 3.60 19.63
C LYS A 168 22.89 3.87 18.18
N GLU A 169 23.49 2.89 17.49
CA GLU A 169 23.80 2.99 16.06
C GLU A 169 22.57 2.69 15.19
N VAL A 170 21.69 1.79 15.65
CA VAL A 170 20.47 1.41 14.92
C VAL A 170 19.37 2.47 15.03
N GLN A 171 19.24 3.14 16.18
CA GLN A 171 18.24 4.19 16.42
C GLN A 171 18.17 5.26 15.32
N PRO A 172 19.27 5.95 14.92
CA PRO A 172 19.21 6.97 13.88
C PRO A 172 18.83 6.39 12.51
N ILE A 173 19.18 5.13 12.23
CA ILE A 173 18.81 4.45 10.99
C ILE A 173 17.29 4.25 10.96
N LEU A 174 16.73 3.68 12.03
CA LEU A 174 15.29 3.48 12.14
C LEU A 174 14.51 4.80 12.10
N THR A 175 15.02 5.86 12.73
CA THR A 175 14.41 7.20 12.63
C THR A 175 14.35 7.68 11.19
N ASN A 176 15.43 7.53 10.43
CA ASN A 176 15.44 7.92 9.01
C ASN A 176 14.51 7.06 8.16
N GLU A 177 14.43 5.75 8.41
CA GLU A 177 13.50 4.86 7.69
C GLU A 177 12.04 5.20 8.01
N VAL A 178 11.73 5.52 9.27
CA VAL A 178 10.40 5.96 9.69
C VAL A 178 10.05 7.29 9.04
N ASP A 179 10.93 8.29 9.09
CA ASP A 179 10.70 9.58 8.45
C ASP A 179 10.53 9.46 6.93
N GLY A 180 11.32 8.60 6.29
CA GLY A 180 11.19 8.26 4.87
C GLY A 180 9.85 7.59 4.53
N SER A 181 9.38 6.70 5.40
CA SER A 181 8.07 6.03 5.26
C SER A 181 6.92 7.03 5.42
N ILE A 182 7.00 7.93 6.40
CA ILE A 182 6.03 9.02 6.57
C ILE A 182 6.09 9.96 5.35
N LYS A 183 7.27 10.27 4.82
CA LYS A 183 7.45 11.05 3.57
C LYS A 183 6.68 10.43 2.42
N THR A 184 6.88 9.15 2.19
CA THR A 184 6.22 8.38 1.13
C THR A 184 4.70 8.38 1.32
N ALA A 185 4.22 8.08 2.54
CA ALA A 185 2.78 8.09 2.84
C ALA A 185 2.11 9.45 2.55
N PHE A 186 2.78 10.55 2.85
CA PHE A 186 2.27 11.88 2.52
C PHE A 186 2.21 12.16 1.02
N GLU A 187 3.24 11.79 0.26
CA GLU A 187 3.22 11.97 -1.20
C GLU A 187 2.11 11.13 -1.84
N VAL A 188 1.89 9.91 -1.33
CA VAL A 188 0.77 9.06 -1.76
C VAL A 188 -0.58 9.71 -1.43
N LEU A 189 -0.78 10.17 -0.19
CA LEU A 189 -2.00 10.87 0.20
C LEU A 189 -2.25 12.13 -0.65
N ARG A 190 -1.19 12.90 -0.91
CA ARG A 190 -1.25 14.07 -1.78
C ARG A 190 -1.66 13.70 -3.20
N SER A 191 -1.02 12.70 -3.79
CA SER A 191 -1.36 12.23 -5.14
C SER A 191 -2.82 11.78 -5.24
N ARG A 192 -3.32 11.02 -4.26
CA ARG A 192 -4.72 10.58 -4.20
C ARG A 192 -5.71 11.74 -4.13
N ILE A 193 -5.36 12.76 -3.35
CA ILE A 193 -6.18 13.95 -3.19
C ILE A 193 -6.15 14.82 -4.46
N ASP A 194 -4.99 14.98 -5.10
CA ASP A 194 -4.84 15.76 -6.33
C ASP A 194 -5.65 15.13 -7.49
N LYS A 195 -5.77 13.79 -7.49
CA LYS A 195 -6.62 13.05 -8.43
C LYS A 195 -8.12 13.07 -8.05
N PHE A 196 -8.47 13.64 -6.89
CA PHE A 196 -9.85 13.87 -6.50
C PHE A 196 -10.31 15.23 -7.03
N GLY A 197 -11.56 15.35 -7.49
CA GLY A 197 -12.12 16.57 -8.11
C GLY A 197 -12.28 17.79 -7.18
N VAL A 198 -11.43 17.90 -6.15
CA VAL A 198 -11.30 19.07 -5.27
C VAL A 198 -10.45 20.13 -5.94
N THR A 199 -10.82 21.38 -5.71
CA THR A 199 -10.34 22.46 -6.59
C THR A 199 -9.03 23.05 -6.14
N GLN A 200 -8.66 22.82 -4.88
CA GLN A 200 -7.36 23.14 -4.28
C GLN A 200 -7.29 22.49 -2.89
N PRO A 201 -6.74 21.28 -2.78
CA PRO A 201 -6.51 20.68 -1.47
C PRO A 201 -5.40 21.43 -0.71
N ASN A 202 -5.57 21.62 0.59
CA ASN A 202 -4.51 22.08 1.48
C ASN A 202 -4.06 20.91 2.35
N ILE A 203 -2.81 20.48 2.15
CA ILE A 203 -2.24 19.32 2.84
C ILE A 203 -0.97 19.78 3.53
N GLN A 204 -0.96 19.72 4.86
CA GLN A 204 0.15 20.20 5.68
C GLN A 204 0.57 19.14 6.67
N ARG A 205 1.87 18.93 6.81
CA ARG A 205 2.41 18.13 7.92
C ARG A 205 2.31 18.93 9.20
N VAL A 206 1.64 18.37 10.20
CA VAL A 206 1.64 18.92 11.55
C VAL A 206 2.95 18.48 12.21
N ALA A 207 3.73 19.47 12.65
CA ALA A 207 5.10 19.36 13.13
C ALA A 207 5.43 18.03 13.85
N GLN A 208 6.55 17.38 13.47
CA GLN A 208 7.23 16.20 14.07
C GLN A 208 6.36 15.06 14.63
N SER A 209 5.06 15.04 14.34
CA SER A 209 4.08 14.21 15.04
C SER A 209 3.47 13.13 14.17
N GLY A 210 4.00 12.92 12.95
CA GLY A 210 3.42 11.97 11.98
C GLY A 210 2.00 12.33 11.53
N ARG A 211 1.50 13.51 11.93
CA ARG A 211 0.14 13.99 11.64
C ARG A 211 0.11 14.85 10.39
N ILE A 212 -0.96 14.72 9.63
CA ILE A 212 -1.20 15.40 8.35
C ILE A 212 -2.56 16.08 8.46
N LEU A 213 -2.55 17.41 8.43
CA LEU A 213 -3.74 18.24 8.29
C LEU A 213 -4.16 18.25 6.83
N ILE A 214 -5.43 17.97 6.58
CA ILE A 214 -6.01 17.90 5.25
C ILE A 214 -7.27 18.74 5.23
N GLU A 215 -7.31 19.70 4.32
CA GLU A 215 -8.51 20.49 4.03
C GLU A 215 -8.85 20.33 2.55
N LEU A 216 -10.08 19.89 2.27
CA LEU A 216 -10.59 19.60 0.93
C LEU A 216 -11.84 20.45 0.66
N PRO A 217 -11.69 21.73 0.27
CA PRO A 217 -12.82 22.57 -0.09
C PRO A 217 -13.55 22.01 -1.31
N GLY A 218 -14.88 21.97 -1.26
CA GLY A 218 -15.73 21.50 -2.35
C GLY A 218 -15.82 19.97 -2.50
N ALA A 219 -15.27 19.19 -1.57
CA ALA A 219 -15.47 17.74 -1.54
C ALA A 219 -16.95 17.40 -1.20
N LYS A 220 -17.69 16.84 -2.17
CA LYS A 220 -19.12 16.51 -2.02
C LYS A 220 -19.38 15.12 -1.43
N ASP A 221 -18.52 14.14 -1.71
CA ASP A 221 -18.68 12.74 -1.28
C ASP A 221 -17.69 12.40 -0.16
N ILE A 222 -18.10 12.68 1.08
CA ILE A 222 -17.23 12.57 2.25
C ILE A 222 -16.86 11.11 2.54
N ASP A 223 -17.81 10.19 2.41
CA ASP A 223 -17.59 8.77 2.73
C ASP A 223 -16.61 8.13 1.76
N ARG A 224 -16.70 8.45 0.46
CA ARG A 224 -15.73 7.99 -0.53
C ARG A 224 -14.34 8.57 -0.30
N VAL A 225 -14.24 9.88 -0.03
CA VAL A 225 -12.95 10.51 0.30
C VAL A 225 -12.34 9.87 1.53
N LYS A 226 -13.14 9.66 2.58
CA LYS A 226 -12.69 9.00 3.80
C LYS A 226 -12.17 7.60 3.52
N LYS A 227 -12.90 6.78 2.75
CA LYS A 227 -12.47 5.42 2.38
C LYS A 227 -11.15 5.43 1.60
N LEU A 228 -11.01 6.35 0.64
CA LEU A 228 -9.81 6.52 -0.16
C LEU A 228 -8.59 6.92 0.68
N LEU A 229 -8.77 7.87 1.59
CA LEU A 229 -7.70 8.35 2.48
C LEU A 229 -7.31 7.33 3.55
N GLN A 230 -8.23 6.43 3.93
CA GLN A 230 -7.97 5.36 4.90
C GLN A 230 -7.34 4.11 4.27
N SER A 231 -7.50 3.88 2.97
CA SER A 231 -6.90 2.74 2.29
C SER A 231 -5.38 2.79 2.34
N THR A 232 -4.72 1.66 2.58
CA THR A 232 -3.26 1.56 2.49
C THR A 232 -2.81 1.56 1.03
N ALA A 233 -3.62 0.98 0.15
CA ALA A 233 -3.32 0.77 -1.27
C ALA A 233 -2.09 -0.09 -1.52
N GLU A 234 -1.92 -1.11 -0.69
CA GLU A 234 -0.81 -2.03 -0.85
C GLU A 234 -1.09 -2.90 -2.07
N LEU A 235 -0.59 -2.45 -3.23
CA LEU A 235 -0.64 -3.21 -4.46
C LEU A 235 0.46 -4.26 -4.46
N GLN A 236 0.08 -5.50 -4.69
CA GLN A 236 0.97 -6.63 -4.75
C GLN A 236 0.63 -7.50 -5.96
N PHE A 237 1.65 -8.09 -6.58
CA PHE A 237 1.46 -9.07 -7.63
C PHE A 237 2.01 -10.42 -7.20
N TRP A 238 1.16 -11.44 -7.32
CA TRP A 238 1.46 -12.79 -6.88
C TRP A 238 1.30 -13.78 -8.02
N GLU A 239 2.22 -14.74 -8.12
CA GLU A 239 2.00 -15.92 -8.95
C GLU A 239 0.88 -16.75 -8.33
N VAL A 240 -0.04 -17.25 -9.15
CA VAL A 240 -1.15 -18.07 -8.67
C VAL A 240 -0.91 -19.51 -9.06
N TYR A 241 -1.00 -20.37 -8.05
CA TYR A 241 -0.95 -21.80 -8.20
C TYR A 241 -2.24 -22.40 -7.63
N SER A 242 -2.74 -23.46 -8.25
CA SER A 242 -3.76 -24.29 -7.62
C SER A 242 -3.13 -25.17 -6.55
N ASN A 243 -3.91 -25.44 -5.51
CA ASN A 243 -3.52 -26.38 -4.46
C ASN A 243 -3.26 -27.80 -5.01
N GLN A 244 -3.91 -28.18 -6.12
CA GLN A 244 -3.65 -29.43 -6.82
C GLN A 244 -2.26 -29.46 -7.49
N GLU A 245 -1.87 -28.40 -8.19
CA GLU A 245 -0.54 -28.31 -8.84
C GLU A 245 0.59 -28.41 -7.81
N MET A 246 0.40 -27.79 -6.63
CA MET A 246 1.44 -27.72 -5.61
C MET A 246 1.45 -28.90 -4.62
N ALA A 247 0.40 -29.72 -4.58
CA ALA A 247 0.29 -30.82 -3.62
C ALA A 247 1.50 -31.77 -3.67
N ASN A 248 1.85 -32.24 -4.88
CA ASN A 248 2.98 -33.16 -5.06
C ASN A 248 4.32 -32.50 -4.74
N PHE A 249 4.49 -31.22 -5.10
CA PHE A 249 5.70 -30.47 -4.77
C PHE A 249 5.90 -30.40 -3.26
N PHE A 250 4.86 -30.04 -2.49
CA PHE A 250 4.96 -29.93 -1.04
C PHE A 250 5.25 -31.27 -0.36
N ILE A 251 4.63 -32.36 -0.84
CA ILE A 251 4.92 -33.71 -0.33
C ILE A 251 6.39 -34.05 -0.57
N GLN A 252 6.91 -33.85 -1.79
CA GLN A 252 8.30 -34.13 -2.13
C GLN A 252 9.28 -33.26 -1.34
N ALA A 253 8.99 -31.96 -1.20
CA ALA A 253 9.81 -31.03 -0.43
C ALA A 253 9.88 -31.45 1.05
N ASN A 254 8.75 -31.84 1.65
CA ASN A 254 8.72 -32.36 3.02
C ASN A 254 9.54 -33.65 3.16
N THR A 255 9.44 -34.58 2.20
CA THR A 255 10.24 -35.82 2.19
C THR A 255 11.74 -35.54 2.08
N LEU A 256 12.15 -34.65 1.17
CA LEU A 256 13.55 -34.28 0.98
C LEU A 256 14.14 -33.62 2.24
N LEU A 257 13.39 -32.72 2.86
CA LEU A 257 13.80 -32.09 4.12
C LEU A 257 13.94 -33.11 5.26
N ALA A 258 12.99 -34.05 5.37
CA ALA A 258 13.06 -35.11 6.38
C ALA A 258 14.25 -36.06 6.16
N GLN A 259 14.68 -36.28 4.89
CA GLN A 259 15.88 -37.05 4.56
C GLN A 259 17.15 -36.29 4.98
N ASN A 260 17.26 -35.00 4.64
CA ASN A 260 18.40 -34.16 5.03
C ASN A 260 18.55 -34.05 6.55
N GLU A 261 17.44 -33.99 7.31
CA GLU A 261 17.50 -34.00 8.78
C GLU A 261 17.95 -35.36 9.34
N LYS A 262 17.62 -36.48 8.69
CA LYS A 262 18.11 -37.82 9.07
C LYS A 262 19.60 -37.99 8.80
N ASP A 263 20.08 -37.50 7.66
CA ASP A 263 21.50 -37.57 7.30
C ASP A 263 22.36 -36.67 8.21
N SER A 264 21.82 -35.53 8.64
CA SER A 264 22.48 -34.64 9.62
C SER A 264 22.65 -35.27 11.01
N VAL A 265 21.80 -36.23 11.38
CA VAL A 265 21.91 -36.97 12.65
C VAL A 265 22.94 -38.10 12.55
N LEU A 266 23.08 -38.74 11.38
CA LEU A 266 24.03 -39.84 11.15
C LEU A 266 25.50 -39.39 11.12
N THR A 267 25.78 -38.10 10.94
CA THR A 267 27.15 -37.56 10.92
C THR A 267 27.69 -37.13 12.28
N THR A 268 26.92 -37.20 13.36
CA THR A 268 27.34 -36.67 14.68
C THR A 268 27.55 -37.72 15.78
N ASP A 269 27.16 -38.98 15.57
CA ASP A 269 27.35 -40.05 16.57
C ASP A 269 28.22 -41.19 16.03
N ASN A 270 29.53 -40.96 15.97
CA ASN A 270 30.52 -42.03 15.96
C ASN A 270 31.61 -41.76 16.99
N LYS A 271 31.23 -41.69 18.27
CA LYS A 271 32.12 -42.04 19.39
C LYS A 271 31.36 -42.73 20.52
N ALA A 272 31.80 -43.97 20.76
CA ALA A 272 31.69 -44.79 21.98
C ALA A 272 30.33 -45.46 22.31
N GLN A 273 30.31 -46.77 22.06
CA GLN A 273 29.53 -47.79 22.76
C GLN A 273 29.65 -47.64 24.29
N ASP A 274 28.51 -47.62 25.00
CA ASP A 274 28.44 -48.22 26.33
C ASP A 274 27.08 -48.89 26.57
N SER A 275 27.14 -50.16 26.92
CA SER A 275 26.06 -51.15 26.92
C SER A 275 25.50 -51.34 28.32
N THR A 276 24.75 -50.36 28.84
CA THR A 276 24.12 -50.53 30.17
C THR A 276 22.75 -49.87 30.39
N ARG A 277 22.03 -49.46 29.34
CA ARG A 277 20.70 -48.80 29.49
C ARG A 277 19.46 -49.66 29.20
N SER A 278 19.63 -50.89 28.71
CA SER A 278 18.53 -51.67 28.11
C SER A 278 17.40 -52.16 29.04
N LYS A 279 17.44 -51.91 30.35
CA LYS A 279 16.42 -52.44 31.29
C LYS A 279 15.51 -51.41 31.95
N ILE A 280 15.86 -50.12 31.90
CA ILE A 280 15.03 -49.06 32.49
C ILE A 280 14.07 -48.47 31.44
N ASP A 281 14.48 -48.39 30.18
CA ASP A 281 13.65 -47.84 29.09
C ASP A 281 12.42 -48.70 28.73
N ASN A 282 12.45 -50.02 29.00
CA ASN A 282 11.30 -50.89 28.76
C ASN A 282 10.17 -50.76 29.81
N LEU A 283 10.39 -50.00 30.90
CA LEU A 283 9.41 -49.81 31.98
C LEU A 283 8.69 -48.46 31.93
N LEU A 284 9.17 -47.53 31.10
CA LEU A 284 8.51 -46.27 30.79
C LEU A 284 7.90 -46.45 29.40
N GLY A 285 6.62 -46.78 29.34
CA GLY A 285 5.90 -46.95 28.08
C GLY A 285 6.23 -45.81 27.13
N GLU A 286 6.53 -46.14 25.87
CA GLU A 286 6.98 -45.22 24.82
C GLU A 286 6.15 -43.92 24.86
N VAL A 287 6.70 -42.90 25.52
CA VAL A 287 6.24 -41.53 25.33
C VAL A 287 6.68 -41.21 23.92
N LYS A 288 5.72 -41.26 22.98
CA LYS A 288 5.91 -40.78 21.61
C LYS A 288 6.40 -39.34 21.69
N ASP A 289 7.72 -39.18 21.61
CA ASP A 289 8.36 -37.90 21.71
C ASP A 289 7.88 -37.03 20.53
N SER A 290 7.17 -35.95 20.86
CA SER A 290 6.65 -34.99 19.89
C SER A 290 7.74 -34.32 19.04
N THR A 291 9.02 -34.44 19.45
CA THR A 291 10.16 -33.98 18.64
C THR A 291 10.40 -34.87 17.40
N ASN A 292 10.07 -36.16 17.44
CA ASN A 292 10.23 -37.06 16.29
C ASN A 292 9.25 -36.75 15.15
N SER A 293 8.03 -36.32 15.47
CA SER A 293 7.05 -35.89 14.47
C SER A 293 7.48 -34.63 13.72
N LYS A 294 8.22 -33.72 14.37
CA LYS A 294 8.81 -32.54 13.73
C LYS A 294 9.94 -32.91 12.77
N LYS A 295 10.79 -33.87 13.13
CA LYS A 295 11.87 -34.39 12.25
C LYS A 295 11.34 -35.16 11.04
N GLN A 296 10.18 -35.80 11.19
CA GLN A 296 9.56 -36.56 10.10
C GLN A 296 8.75 -35.68 9.14
N ASN A 297 8.29 -34.52 9.59
CA ASN A 297 7.51 -33.58 8.80
C ASN A 297 8.00 -32.13 8.98
N PRO A 298 9.26 -31.83 8.63
CA PRO A 298 9.88 -30.55 8.95
C PRO A 298 9.20 -29.37 8.23
N LEU A 299 8.73 -29.56 7.00
CA LEU A 299 7.96 -28.53 6.29
C LEU A 299 6.54 -28.44 6.85
N PHE A 300 5.87 -29.57 7.04
CA PHE A 300 4.48 -29.57 7.49
C PHE A 300 4.29 -29.19 8.97
N ALA A 301 5.38 -29.13 9.74
CA ALA A 301 5.39 -28.56 11.08
C ALA A 301 5.21 -27.04 11.09
N VAL A 302 5.51 -26.34 9.98
CA VAL A 302 5.46 -24.87 9.88
C VAL A 302 4.60 -24.35 8.73
N PHE A 303 4.14 -25.24 7.85
CA PHE A 303 3.29 -24.95 6.69
C PHE A 303 2.23 -26.03 6.53
N TYR A 304 0.96 -25.65 6.51
CA TYR A 304 -0.16 -26.58 6.32
C TYR A 304 -0.61 -26.52 4.86
N PRO A 305 -0.15 -27.44 3.98
CA PRO A 305 -0.58 -27.44 2.59
C PRO A 305 -2.08 -27.75 2.49
N SER A 306 -2.77 -27.08 1.57
CA SER A 306 -4.11 -27.48 1.18
C SER A 306 -3.96 -28.60 0.15
N ILE A 307 -4.35 -29.82 0.49
CA ILE A 307 -4.30 -30.96 -0.44
C ILE A 307 -5.73 -31.34 -0.82
N PRO A 308 -6.17 -31.09 -2.07
CA PRO A 308 -7.52 -31.43 -2.49
C PRO A 308 -7.71 -32.95 -2.51
N GLN A 309 -8.81 -33.43 -1.94
CA GLN A 309 -9.21 -34.85 -1.99
C GLN A 309 -10.16 -35.15 -3.17
N ASN A 310 -10.74 -34.11 -3.76
CA ASN A 310 -11.63 -34.17 -4.92
C ASN A 310 -11.65 -32.82 -5.65
N ASP A 311 -12.27 -32.80 -6.85
CA ASP A 311 -12.32 -31.62 -7.72
C ASP A 311 -13.01 -30.41 -7.07
N ASN A 312 -13.96 -30.63 -6.16
CA ASN A 312 -14.66 -29.55 -5.44
C ASN A 312 -13.76 -28.84 -4.40
N GLN A 313 -12.57 -29.37 -4.11
CA GLN A 313 -11.60 -28.78 -3.20
C GLN A 313 -10.45 -28.08 -3.92
N ILE A 314 -10.46 -28.02 -5.25
CA ILE A 314 -9.46 -27.27 -6.02
C ILE A 314 -9.64 -25.78 -5.76
N SER A 315 -8.57 -25.10 -5.34
CA SER A 315 -8.60 -23.67 -5.04
C SER A 315 -7.23 -23.02 -5.24
N SER A 316 -7.22 -21.68 -5.36
CA SER A 316 -5.98 -20.88 -5.43
C SER A 316 -5.24 -20.76 -4.10
N ARG A 317 -5.80 -21.28 -2.99
CA ARG A 317 -5.14 -21.30 -1.69
C ARG A 317 -4.32 -22.57 -1.55
N ILE A 318 -3.01 -22.47 -1.76
CA ILE A 318 -2.11 -23.63 -1.74
C ILE A 318 -1.75 -24.13 -0.33
N GLY A 319 -1.96 -23.32 0.71
CA GLY A 319 -1.74 -23.70 2.10
C GLY A 319 -1.78 -22.50 3.04
N THR A 320 -1.48 -22.72 4.32
CA THR A 320 -1.35 -21.66 5.32
C THR A 320 -0.02 -21.81 6.06
N SER A 321 0.61 -20.69 6.39
CA SER A 321 1.80 -20.64 7.25
C SER A 321 1.61 -19.64 8.38
N ASN A 322 2.36 -19.81 9.46
CA ASN A 322 2.48 -18.82 10.52
C ASN A 322 3.54 -17.73 10.19
N ARG A 323 4.14 -17.79 9.00
CA ARG A 323 5.04 -16.77 8.46
C ARG A 323 4.35 -16.02 7.33
N GLU A 324 4.51 -14.71 7.33
CA GLU A 324 4.06 -13.84 6.26
C GLU A 324 5.13 -13.86 5.16
N ASP A 325 4.68 -14.01 3.92
CA ASP A 325 5.52 -13.95 2.72
C ASP A 325 5.45 -12.56 2.11
N GLN A 326 6.47 -12.15 1.36
CA GLN A 326 6.49 -10.86 0.67
C GLN A 326 6.15 -11.04 -0.80
N ALA A 327 5.41 -10.09 -1.35
CA ALA A 327 5.07 -10.12 -2.76
C ALA A 327 6.35 -10.00 -3.62
N PRO A 328 6.49 -10.80 -4.69
CA PRO A 328 7.63 -10.65 -5.61
C PRO A 328 7.71 -9.25 -6.25
N ILE A 329 6.55 -8.59 -6.41
CA ILE A 329 6.42 -7.25 -6.97
C ILE A 329 5.36 -6.50 -6.15
N GLU A 330 5.70 -5.30 -5.69
CA GLU A 330 4.84 -4.39 -4.94
C GLU A 330 4.56 -3.11 -5.76
N GLY A 331 3.69 -2.25 -5.23
CA GLY A 331 3.29 -0.99 -5.86
C GLY A 331 4.43 0.02 -6.08
N ASP A 332 5.58 -0.14 -5.41
CA ASP A 332 6.76 0.74 -5.55
C ASP A 332 7.29 0.80 -7.00
N VAL A 333 6.94 -0.20 -7.83
CA VAL A 333 7.39 -0.26 -9.21
C VAL A 333 6.46 0.44 -10.21
N ILE A 334 5.29 0.92 -9.78
CA ILE A 334 4.32 1.61 -10.62
C ILE A 334 4.70 3.09 -10.77
N ASN A 335 4.77 3.57 -12.00
CA ASN A 335 5.02 4.98 -12.32
C ASN A 335 3.73 5.77 -12.48
N ASP A 336 2.71 5.14 -13.09
CA ASP A 336 1.45 5.80 -13.40
C ASP A 336 0.34 4.75 -13.55
N ALA A 337 -0.88 5.15 -13.18
CA ALA A 337 -2.09 4.36 -13.29
C ALA A 337 -3.26 5.26 -13.69
N GLN A 338 -4.04 4.81 -14.69
CA GLN A 338 -5.19 5.55 -15.20
C GLN A 338 -6.33 4.60 -15.56
N GLN A 339 -7.56 5.08 -15.41
CA GLN A 339 -8.72 4.38 -15.95
C GLN A 339 -8.65 4.38 -17.48
N ALA A 340 -8.88 3.23 -18.08
CA ALA A 340 -8.96 3.03 -19.51
C ALA A 340 -10.15 2.11 -19.84
N PHE A 341 -10.37 1.87 -21.12
CA PHE A 341 -11.31 0.86 -21.59
C PHE A 341 -10.52 -0.22 -22.32
N ASP A 342 -11.06 -1.43 -22.32
CA ASP A 342 -10.53 -2.53 -23.14
C ASP A 342 -10.46 -2.15 -24.62
N GLN A 343 -9.78 -2.96 -25.42
CA GLN A 343 -9.60 -2.72 -26.85
C GLN A 343 -10.92 -2.59 -27.64
N PHE A 344 -12.03 -3.09 -27.10
CA PHE A 344 -13.36 -3.01 -27.70
C PHE A 344 -14.19 -1.83 -27.18
N GLY A 345 -13.69 -1.08 -26.20
CA GLY A 345 -14.35 0.07 -25.58
C GLY A 345 -15.52 -0.29 -24.65
N ALA A 346 -15.70 -1.58 -24.32
CA ALA A 346 -16.89 -2.05 -23.62
C ALA A 346 -16.68 -2.13 -22.10
N ASN A 347 -15.50 -2.54 -21.66
CA ASN A 347 -15.22 -2.81 -20.24
C ASN A 347 -14.17 -1.83 -19.70
N PRO A 348 -14.44 -1.17 -18.56
CA PRO A 348 -13.43 -0.38 -17.87
C PRO A 348 -12.28 -1.26 -17.36
N GLU A 349 -11.06 -0.76 -17.47
CA GLU A 349 -9.84 -1.37 -16.93
C GLU A 349 -8.93 -0.31 -16.29
N VAL A 350 -7.93 -0.73 -15.54
CA VAL A 350 -6.88 0.16 -15.02
C VAL A 350 -5.60 -0.10 -15.78
N SER A 351 -5.23 0.83 -16.66
CA SER A 351 -3.94 0.80 -17.37
C SER A 351 -2.85 1.33 -16.44
N MET A 352 -1.75 0.60 -16.36
CA MET A 352 -0.60 0.94 -15.53
C MET A 352 0.70 0.95 -16.35
N SER A 353 1.61 1.83 -15.97
CA SER A 353 2.99 1.84 -16.46
C SER A 353 3.96 1.63 -15.30
N MET A 354 5.00 0.84 -15.55
CA MET A 354 6.01 0.48 -14.56
C MET A 354 7.33 1.19 -14.82
N ASN A 355 8.16 1.31 -13.79
CA ASN A 355 9.55 1.72 -13.92
C ASN A 355 10.43 0.59 -14.51
N SER A 356 11.71 0.87 -14.72
CA SER A 356 12.65 -0.08 -15.33
C SER A 356 12.83 -1.37 -14.50
N LYS A 357 12.79 -1.27 -13.16
CA LYS A 357 12.85 -2.43 -12.24
C LYS A 357 11.57 -3.26 -12.37
N GLY A 358 10.41 -2.62 -12.27
CA GLY A 358 9.10 -3.25 -12.42
C GLY A 358 8.94 -3.95 -13.75
N SER A 359 9.29 -3.29 -14.85
CA SER A 359 9.18 -3.86 -16.19
C SER A 359 9.98 -5.15 -16.35
N LYS A 360 11.17 -5.25 -15.74
CA LYS A 360 11.99 -6.47 -15.75
C LYS A 360 11.38 -7.58 -14.90
N LEU A 361 10.96 -7.26 -13.68
CA LEU A 361 10.34 -8.23 -12.77
C LEU A 361 9.02 -8.75 -13.33
N TRP A 362 8.16 -7.86 -13.83
CA TRP A 362 6.89 -8.19 -14.47
C TRP A 362 7.08 -8.97 -15.77
N GLY A 363 8.04 -8.57 -16.60
CA GLY A 363 8.38 -9.30 -17.81
C GLY A 363 8.83 -10.73 -17.50
N LYS A 364 9.64 -10.93 -16.46
CA LYS A 364 10.01 -12.26 -15.98
C LYS A 364 8.80 -13.04 -15.46
N MET A 365 8.03 -12.46 -14.54
CA MET A 365 6.85 -13.10 -13.94
C MET A 365 5.84 -13.54 -15.00
N THR A 366 5.52 -12.68 -15.96
CA THR A 366 4.60 -13.02 -17.06
C THR A 366 5.18 -14.05 -18.01
N THR A 367 6.48 -14.03 -18.30
CA THR A 367 7.16 -15.06 -19.11
C THR A 367 7.08 -16.43 -18.44
N ASP A 368 7.34 -16.50 -17.14
CA ASP A 368 7.34 -17.76 -16.38
C ASP A 368 5.92 -18.32 -16.17
N ASN A 369 4.89 -17.47 -16.34
CA ASN A 369 3.48 -17.80 -16.08
C ASN A 369 2.58 -17.73 -17.33
N VAL A 370 3.14 -17.80 -18.54
CA VAL A 370 2.32 -17.91 -19.77
C VAL A 370 1.36 -19.10 -19.68
N GLY A 371 0.09 -18.83 -19.91
CA GLY A 371 -1.01 -19.79 -19.79
C GLY A 371 -1.54 -20.00 -18.37
N LYS A 372 -0.90 -19.44 -17.34
CA LYS A 372 -1.29 -19.46 -15.93
C LYS A 372 -1.88 -18.12 -15.49
N PHE A 373 -2.17 -17.98 -14.20
CA PHE A 373 -2.77 -16.79 -13.63
C PHE A 373 -1.76 -16.01 -12.77
N VAL A 374 -1.88 -14.68 -12.77
CA VAL A 374 -1.16 -13.79 -11.86
C VAL A 374 -2.20 -12.99 -11.10
N ALA A 375 -2.15 -13.02 -9.77
CA ALA A 375 -3.07 -12.29 -8.92
C ALA A 375 -2.59 -10.87 -8.71
N VAL A 376 -3.52 -9.94 -8.83
CA VAL A 376 -3.39 -8.56 -8.40
C VAL A 376 -4.10 -8.46 -7.06
N VAL A 377 -3.32 -8.21 -6.01
CA VAL A 377 -3.79 -8.12 -4.63
C VAL A 377 -3.72 -6.67 -4.18
N LEU A 378 -4.78 -6.20 -3.54
CA LEU A 378 -4.86 -4.88 -2.96
C LEU A 378 -5.31 -5.01 -1.50
N ASP A 379 -4.51 -4.50 -0.57
CA ASP A 379 -4.82 -4.52 0.87
C ASP A 379 -5.19 -5.93 1.37
N ASN A 380 -4.43 -6.95 0.95
CA ASN A 380 -4.63 -8.39 1.22
C ASN A 380 -5.89 -9.03 0.61
N PHE A 381 -6.61 -8.33 -0.26
CA PHE A 381 -7.71 -8.89 -1.04
C PHE A 381 -7.26 -9.17 -2.47
N VAL A 382 -7.46 -10.40 -2.94
CA VAL A 382 -7.28 -10.74 -4.37
C VAL A 382 -8.35 -10.02 -5.16
N TYR A 383 -7.95 -8.99 -5.90
CA TYR A 383 -8.85 -8.12 -6.64
C TYR A 383 -9.19 -8.72 -8.00
N THR A 384 -8.17 -9.25 -8.69
CA THR A 384 -8.32 -10.01 -9.94
C THR A 384 -7.18 -11.01 -10.06
N ALA A 385 -7.40 -12.07 -10.83
CA ALA A 385 -6.37 -13.05 -11.18
C ALA A 385 -6.50 -13.37 -12.67
N PRO A 386 -6.11 -12.46 -13.58
CA PRO A 386 -6.22 -12.69 -15.01
C PRO A 386 -5.24 -13.78 -15.47
N ARG A 387 -5.62 -14.45 -16.56
CA ARG A 387 -4.74 -15.39 -17.25
C ARG A 387 -3.70 -14.61 -18.06
N VAL A 388 -2.44 -14.94 -17.89
CA VAL A 388 -1.35 -14.40 -18.71
C VAL A 388 -1.38 -15.11 -20.06
N ASN A 389 -1.78 -14.41 -21.12
CA ASN A 389 -1.85 -14.98 -22.46
C ASN A 389 -0.49 -14.97 -23.16
N ASP A 390 0.27 -13.88 -23.02
CA ASP A 390 1.59 -13.68 -23.59
C ASP A 390 2.50 -12.96 -22.58
N ALA A 391 3.81 -13.06 -22.77
CA ALA A 391 4.78 -12.35 -21.94
C ALA A 391 4.67 -10.83 -22.13
N ILE A 392 4.61 -10.08 -21.03
CA ILE A 392 4.44 -8.62 -21.04
C ILE A 392 5.77 -7.96 -20.63
N THR A 393 6.60 -7.64 -21.62
CA THR A 393 7.94 -7.09 -21.40
C THR A 393 8.03 -5.56 -21.59
N SER A 394 6.95 -4.93 -22.03
CA SER A 394 6.89 -3.49 -22.35
C SER A 394 6.84 -2.58 -21.12
N GLY A 395 6.59 -3.13 -19.93
CA GLY A 395 6.34 -2.35 -18.71
C GLY A 395 4.97 -1.68 -18.66
N ARG A 396 4.08 -1.95 -19.63
CA ARG A 396 2.68 -1.51 -19.61
C ARG A 396 1.78 -2.72 -19.45
N THR A 397 0.82 -2.63 -18.52
CA THR A 397 -0.14 -3.70 -18.25
C THR A 397 -1.49 -3.09 -17.92
N SER A 398 -2.57 -3.85 -18.05
CA SER A 398 -3.88 -3.46 -17.54
C SER A 398 -4.38 -4.44 -16.50
N ILE A 399 -5.10 -3.92 -15.50
CA ILE A 399 -5.91 -4.69 -14.57
C ILE A 399 -7.31 -4.74 -15.18
N SER A 400 -7.70 -5.91 -15.69
CA SER A 400 -9.04 -6.17 -16.22
C SER A 400 -9.92 -6.85 -15.18
N GLY A 401 -11.23 -6.59 -15.21
CA GLY A 401 -12.22 -7.17 -14.31
C GLY A 401 -13.62 -6.59 -14.56
N ASN A 402 -14.58 -6.97 -13.72
CA ASN A 402 -15.93 -6.42 -13.76
C ASN A 402 -15.99 -5.06 -13.03
N PHE A 403 -15.20 -4.09 -13.50
CA PHE A 403 -15.18 -2.76 -12.91
C PHE A 403 -16.30 -1.88 -13.45
N THR A 404 -16.92 -1.12 -12.57
CA THR A 404 -17.55 0.12 -13.00
C THR A 404 -16.48 1.16 -13.33
N ILE A 405 -16.81 2.15 -14.17
CA ILE A 405 -15.89 3.26 -14.51
C ILE A 405 -15.37 3.94 -13.23
N ASN A 406 -16.25 4.11 -12.22
CA ASN A 406 -15.89 4.74 -10.96
C ASN A 406 -14.92 3.90 -10.14
N GLU A 407 -15.10 2.58 -10.07
CA GLU A 407 -14.18 1.68 -9.37
C GLU A 407 -12.81 1.63 -10.06
N ALA A 408 -12.77 1.58 -11.39
CA ALA A 408 -11.52 1.65 -12.14
C ALA A 408 -10.80 2.99 -11.91
N GLN A 409 -11.53 4.10 -11.89
CA GLN A 409 -10.95 5.42 -11.59
C GLN A 409 -10.45 5.52 -10.16
N ASP A 410 -11.21 5.02 -9.18
CA ASP A 410 -10.80 5.02 -7.78
C ASP A 410 -9.55 4.17 -7.59
N LEU A 411 -9.52 2.97 -8.17
CA LEU A 411 -8.34 2.12 -8.14
C LEU A 411 -7.13 2.82 -8.80
N ALA A 412 -7.30 3.39 -9.99
CA ALA A 412 -6.23 4.13 -10.67
C ALA A 412 -5.74 5.36 -9.88
N ASN A 413 -6.57 5.94 -9.03
CA ASN A 413 -6.19 7.07 -8.18
C ASN A 413 -5.42 6.64 -6.93
N VAL A 414 -5.72 5.43 -6.47
CA VAL A 414 -5.13 4.77 -5.30
C VAL A 414 -3.73 4.27 -5.57
N LEU A 415 -3.50 3.79 -6.81
CA LEU A 415 -2.23 3.36 -7.39
C LEU A 415 -1.40 4.54 -7.92
#